data_AF-U2R0R6-F1
#
_entry.id   AF-U2R0R6-F1
#
_cell.length_a   1.000
_cell.length_b   1.000
_cell.length_c   1.000
_cell.angle_alpha   90.00
_cell.angle_beta   90.00
_cell.angle_gamma   90.00
#
_symmetry.space_group_name_H-M   'P 1'
#
loop_
_entity.id
_entity.type
_entity.pdbx_description
1 polymer ?
#
loop_
_entity_poly.entity_id
_entity_poly.type
_entity_poly.pdbx_seq_one_letter_code
_entity_poly.pdbx_strand_id
1 'polypeptide(L)'
;MDEGVSRRVRPVVGASWQRAEQARLDPERIVAPLLLDGPGLEDARRSHPIAAALPVIRQLLVREAEQDSRVVVAVGDARGRLLWVEGDPELRRQAEGMLFVPGAAWAEGDVGTSAPGTALAIGGGVQIRGDEHYAFEVKPWSCTAVPVRDPETGEI
;
A
#
# COMPACT_ATOMS: atom_id res chain seq x y z
N MET A 1 -17.16 -25.53 24.88
CA MET A 1 -17.56 -24.79 23.66
C MET A 1 -17.18 -23.34 23.97
N ASP A 2 -16.01 -22.84 23.59
CA ASP A 2 -15.48 -22.80 22.23
C ASP A 2 -13.94 -22.87 22.25
N GLU A 3 -13.36 -23.72 21.42
CA GLU A 3 -11.91 -23.91 21.30
C GLU A 3 -11.32 -22.72 20.53
N GLY A 4 -10.61 -21.84 21.24
CA GLY A 4 -9.85 -20.75 20.64
C GLY A 4 -8.73 -21.31 19.77
N VAL A 5 -9.00 -21.52 18.48
CA VAL A 5 -7.98 -21.77 17.48
C VAL A 5 -7.03 -20.58 17.50
N SER A 6 -5.85 -20.77 18.10
CA SER A 6 -4.73 -19.84 17.94
C SER A 6 -4.46 -19.70 16.45
N ARG A 7 -4.91 -18.60 15.87
CA ARG A 7 -4.78 -18.33 14.43
C ARG A 7 -3.29 -18.13 14.15
N ARG A 8 -2.64 -19.18 13.65
CA ARG A 8 -1.25 -19.09 13.20
C ARG A 8 -1.15 -17.97 12.16
N VAL A 9 -0.20 -17.06 12.39
CA VAL A 9 0.12 -15.98 11.46
C VAL A 9 0.47 -16.59 10.10
N ARG A 10 -0.08 -16.05 9.01
CA ARG A 10 0.22 -16.53 7.65
C ARG A 10 1.72 -16.39 7.39
N PRO A 11 2.38 -17.36 6.73
CA PRO A 11 3.83 -17.30 6.50
C PRO A 11 4.32 -16.00 5.85
N VAL A 12 3.57 -15.47 4.88
CA VAL A 12 3.89 -14.19 4.22
C VAL A 12 3.87 -13.00 5.19
N VAL A 13 2.92 -12.98 6.13
CA VAL A 13 2.78 -11.93 7.15
C VAL A 13 3.90 -12.07 8.18
N GLY A 14 4.15 -13.28 8.68
CA GLY A 14 5.23 -13.53 9.64
C GLY A 14 6.61 -13.16 9.09
N ALA A 15 6.88 -13.46 7.82
CA ALA A 15 8.12 -13.06 7.15
C ALA A 15 8.24 -11.53 7.00
N SER A 16 7.13 -10.84 6.75
CA SER A 16 7.07 -9.38 6.69
C SER A 16 7.30 -8.74 8.07
N TRP A 17 6.71 -9.29 9.13
CA TRP A 17 6.95 -8.84 10.52
C TRP A 17 8.41 -8.99 10.91
N GLN A 18 9.04 -10.11 10.55
CA GLN A 18 10.47 -10.31 10.79
C GLN A 18 11.32 -9.24 10.10
N ARG A 19 10.97 -8.82 8.87
CA ARG A 19 11.68 -7.74 8.17
C ARG A 19 11.45 -6.38 8.83
N ALA A 20 10.22 -6.10 9.30
CA ALA A 20 9.91 -4.89 10.06
C ALA A 20 10.68 -4.81 11.40
N GLU A 21 10.79 -5.93 12.11
CA GLU A 21 11.59 -6.05 13.33
C GLU A 21 13.09 -5.83 13.07
N GLN A 22 13.62 -6.40 11.98
CA GLN A 22 15.00 -6.17 11.54
C GLN A 22 15.27 -4.70 11.19
N ALA A 23 14.27 -3.99 10.67
CA ALA A 23 14.30 -2.56 10.43
C ALA A 23 14.12 -1.72 11.71
N ARG A 24 13.86 -2.36 12.87
CA ARG A 24 13.61 -1.73 14.18
C ARG A 24 12.45 -0.74 14.17
N LEU A 25 11.39 -1.09 13.44
CA LEU A 25 10.15 -0.32 13.46
C LEU A 25 9.40 -0.56 14.78
N ASP A 26 8.84 0.51 15.34
CA ASP A 26 7.96 0.44 16.51
C ASP A 26 6.50 0.48 16.04
N PRO A 27 5.73 -0.62 16.16
CA PRO A 27 4.36 -0.71 15.64
C PRO A 27 3.39 0.33 16.23
N GLU A 28 3.71 0.94 17.37
CA GLU A 28 2.92 1.99 18.01
C GLU A 28 3.29 3.41 17.55
N ARG A 29 4.45 3.59 16.90
CA ARG A 29 5.02 4.91 16.57
C ARG A 29 5.43 5.08 15.11
N ILE A 30 5.01 4.17 14.23
CA ILE A 30 5.24 4.27 12.79
C ILE A 30 4.43 5.44 12.23
N VAL A 31 5.11 6.28 11.46
CA VAL A 31 4.51 7.35 10.66
C VAL A 31 5.18 7.30 9.28
N ALA A 32 4.37 7.13 8.22
CA ALA A 32 4.90 7.02 6.86
C ALA A 32 5.68 8.30 6.47
N PRO A 33 6.94 8.21 6.04
CA PRO A 33 7.70 9.38 5.59
C PRO A 33 7.07 9.97 4.31
N LEU A 34 6.88 11.30 4.27
CA LEU A 34 6.54 12.01 3.04
C LEU A 34 7.82 12.32 2.26
N LEU A 35 8.12 11.51 1.24
CA LEU A 35 9.39 11.59 0.50
C LEU A 35 9.33 12.47 -0.74
N LEU A 36 8.13 12.72 -1.27
CA LEU A 36 7.91 13.57 -2.43
C LEU A 36 6.80 14.57 -2.11
N ASP A 37 7.02 15.83 -2.44
CA ASP A 37 6.03 16.89 -2.38
C ASP A 37 6.04 17.72 -3.66
N GLY A 38 4.99 18.53 -3.83
CA GLY A 38 4.79 19.47 -4.93
C GLY A 38 5.52 19.11 -6.23
N PRO A 39 6.62 19.83 -6.59
CA PRO A 39 7.34 19.59 -7.85
C PRO A 39 7.93 18.18 -7.98
N GLY A 40 8.50 17.62 -6.90
CA GLY A 40 9.13 16.30 -6.94
C GLY A 40 8.11 15.19 -7.20
N LEU A 41 6.91 15.31 -6.63
CA LEU A 41 5.81 14.39 -6.90
C LEU A 41 5.31 14.54 -8.34
N GLU A 42 5.16 15.76 -8.84
CA GLU A 42 4.73 15.99 -10.22
C GLU A 42 5.73 15.46 -11.25
N ASP A 43 7.03 15.65 -11.00
CA ASP A 43 8.10 15.12 -11.84
C ASP A 43 8.07 13.58 -11.87
N ALA A 44 7.93 12.95 -10.70
CA ALA A 44 7.78 11.51 -10.59
C ALA A 44 6.55 11.01 -11.37
N ARG A 45 5.40 11.68 -11.22
CA ARG A 45 4.17 11.34 -11.96
C ARG A 45 4.31 11.47 -13.47
N ARG A 46 4.94 12.54 -13.96
CA ARG A 46 5.09 12.79 -15.41
C ARG A 46 6.07 11.83 -16.06
N SER A 47 7.10 11.40 -15.33
CA SER A 47 8.14 10.51 -15.85
C SER A 47 7.82 9.01 -15.69
N HIS A 48 6.86 8.65 -14.82
CA HIS A 48 6.57 7.24 -14.55
C HIS A 48 5.82 6.56 -15.71
N PRO A 49 6.30 5.42 -16.24
CA PRO A 49 5.67 4.72 -17.37
C PRO A 49 4.20 4.36 -17.14
N ILE A 50 3.84 3.97 -15.90
CA ILE A 50 2.46 3.64 -15.52
C ILE A 50 1.46 4.79 -15.73
N ALA A 51 1.92 6.04 -15.86
CA ALA A 51 1.05 7.19 -16.07
C ALA A 51 0.16 7.02 -17.31
N ALA A 52 0.68 6.37 -18.36
CA ALA A 52 -0.08 6.06 -19.58
C ALA A 52 -1.25 5.09 -19.34
N ALA A 53 -1.16 4.23 -18.31
CA ALA A 53 -2.20 3.26 -17.95
C ALA A 53 -3.24 3.81 -16.97
N LEU A 54 -3.03 5.00 -16.38
CA LEU A 54 -3.95 5.58 -15.40
C LEU A 54 -5.40 5.76 -15.90
N PRO A 55 -5.66 6.15 -17.17
CA PRO A 55 -7.04 6.22 -17.65
C PRO A 55 -7.77 4.87 -17.52
N VAL A 56 -7.08 3.77 -17.79
CA VAL A 56 -7.62 2.40 -17.66
C VAL A 56 -7.81 2.04 -16.19
N ILE A 57 -6.81 2.30 -15.33
CA ILE A 57 -6.90 2.07 -13.88
C ILE A 57 -8.10 2.82 -13.29
N ARG A 58 -8.28 4.08 -13.67
CA ARG A 58 -9.40 4.91 -13.22
C ARG A 58 -10.74 4.36 -13.69
N GLN A 59 -10.82 3.94 -14.95
CA GLN A 59 -12.04 3.37 -15.50
C GLN A 59 -12.45 2.09 -14.77
N LEU A 60 -11.49 1.20 -14.50
CA LEU A 60 -11.77 -0.12 -13.93
C LEU A 60 -11.94 -0.11 -12.41
N LEU A 61 -11.16 0.71 -11.69
CA LEU A 61 -11.10 0.63 -10.23
C LEU A 61 -11.64 1.88 -9.54
N VAL A 62 -11.35 3.07 -10.07
CA VAL A 62 -11.76 4.33 -9.40
C VAL A 62 -13.23 4.63 -9.62
N ARG A 63 -13.74 4.48 -10.85
CA ARG A 63 -15.17 4.71 -11.13
C ARG A 63 -16.06 3.73 -10.37
N GLU A 64 -15.67 2.45 -10.28
CA GLU A 64 -16.41 1.48 -9.46
C GLU A 64 -16.31 1.78 -7.95
N ALA A 65 -15.18 2.35 -7.50
CA ALA A 65 -15.01 2.82 -6.13
C ALA A 65 -15.98 3.94 -5.76
N GLU A 66 -16.17 4.90 -6.67
CA GLU A 66 -17.03 6.07 -6.46
C GLU A 66 -18.52 5.76 -6.51
N GLN A 67 -18.92 4.66 -7.16
CA GLN A 67 -20.34 4.34 -7.34
C GLN A 67 -20.88 3.35 -6.29
N ASP A 68 -20.18 2.25 -6.01
CA ASP A 68 -20.75 1.14 -5.20
C ASP A 68 -19.79 0.51 -4.19
N SER A 69 -18.48 0.48 -4.46
CA SER A 69 -17.55 -0.38 -3.70
C SER A 69 -16.82 0.29 -2.54
N ARG A 70 -16.87 1.63 -2.41
CA ARG A 70 -16.20 2.43 -1.35
C ARG A 70 -14.77 1.93 -1.10
N VAL A 71 -13.88 2.17 -2.06
CA VAL A 71 -12.46 1.82 -1.91
C VAL A 71 -11.55 3.02 -2.21
N VAL A 72 -10.33 2.93 -1.71
CA VAL A 72 -9.21 3.81 -2.07
C VAL A 72 -8.29 3.01 -2.99
N VAL A 73 -7.96 3.57 -4.14
CA VAL A 73 -7.01 3.01 -5.11
C VAL A 73 -5.74 3.83 -5.05
N ALA A 74 -4.61 3.18 -4.80
CA ALA A 74 -3.31 3.81 -4.92
C ALA A 74 -2.46 3.15 -6.00
N VAL A 75 -1.67 3.99 -6.67
CA VAL A 75 -0.65 3.56 -7.62
C VAL A 75 0.66 4.14 -7.12
N GLY A 76 1.63 3.28 -6.84
CA GLY A 76 2.97 3.65 -6.38
C GLY A 76 4.05 3.19 -7.33
N ASP A 77 5.29 3.56 -7.03
CA ASP A 77 6.48 3.12 -7.77
C ASP A 77 7.15 1.89 -7.14
N ALA A 78 8.19 1.40 -7.81
CA ALA A 78 8.99 0.25 -7.36
C ALA A 78 9.72 0.46 -6.03
N ARG A 79 9.78 1.70 -5.50
CA ARG A 79 10.33 2.03 -4.19
C ARG A 79 9.25 2.05 -3.10
N GLY A 80 7.99 1.76 -3.43
CA GLY A 80 6.87 1.81 -2.51
C GLY A 80 6.42 3.23 -2.19
N ARG A 81 6.74 4.23 -3.02
CA ARG A 81 6.22 5.60 -2.86
C ARG A 81 4.88 5.69 -3.57
N LEU A 82 3.85 6.18 -2.88
CA LEU A 82 2.54 6.38 -3.49
C LEU A 82 2.60 7.56 -4.45
N LEU A 83 2.23 7.39 -5.71
CA LEU A 83 2.21 8.47 -6.71
C LEU A 83 0.81 9.03 -6.91
N TRP A 84 -0.21 8.17 -6.92
CA TRP A 84 -1.62 8.55 -6.99
C TRP A 84 -2.40 7.84 -5.89
N VAL A 85 -3.36 8.55 -5.28
CA VAL A 85 -4.31 8.02 -4.31
C VAL A 85 -5.67 8.61 -4.66
N GLU A 86 -6.56 7.77 -5.18
CA GLU A 86 -7.86 8.13 -5.77
C GLU A 86 -8.96 7.19 -5.24
N GLY A 87 -10.23 7.44 -5.56
CA GLY A 87 -11.37 6.68 -5.05
C GLY A 87 -12.27 7.49 -4.11
N ASP A 88 -13.00 6.80 -3.25
CA ASP A 88 -14.05 7.39 -2.40
C ASP A 88 -13.51 8.56 -1.56
N PRO A 89 -14.09 9.78 -1.66
CA PRO A 89 -13.56 10.96 -0.96
C PRO A 89 -13.56 10.86 0.57
N GLU A 90 -14.52 10.14 1.16
CA GLU A 90 -14.60 9.98 2.61
C GLU A 90 -13.54 9.01 3.11
N LEU A 91 -13.37 7.87 2.45
CA LEU A 91 -12.31 6.92 2.79
C LEU A 91 -10.93 7.50 2.52
N ARG A 92 -10.76 8.32 1.48
CA ARG A 92 -9.48 9.02 1.24
C ARG A 92 -9.13 9.94 2.42
N ARG A 93 -10.08 10.71 2.94
CA ARG A 93 -9.87 11.53 4.15
C ARG A 93 -9.52 10.69 5.37
N GLN A 94 -10.12 9.50 5.51
CA GLN A 94 -9.77 8.59 6.60
C GLN A 94 -8.36 8.01 6.41
N ALA A 95 -7.98 7.69 5.17
CA ALA A 95 -6.67 7.15 4.83
C ALA A 95 -5.54 8.20 4.99
N GLU A 96 -5.85 9.50 4.86
CA GLU A 96 -4.93 10.59 5.18
C GLU A 96 -4.48 10.55 6.65
N GLY A 97 -5.31 10.06 7.58
CA GLY A 97 -4.96 9.90 8.99
C GLY A 97 -3.71 9.05 9.19
N MET A 98 -3.57 7.97 8.41
CA MET A 98 -2.40 7.08 8.43
C MET A 98 -1.30 7.49 7.44
N LEU A 99 -1.32 8.71 6.90
CA LEU A 99 -0.44 9.19 5.84
C LEU A 99 -0.43 8.30 4.58
N PHE A 100 -1.57 7.70 4.23
CA PHE A 100 -1.75 7.04 2.94
C PHE A 100 -2.07 8.08 1.86
N VAL A 101 -1.06 8.92 1.56
CA VAL A 101 -1.16 10.08 0.69
C VAL A 101 -0.12 10.03 -0.42
N PRO A 102 -0.35 10.72 -1.56
CA PRO A 102 0.67 10.84 -2.59
C PRO A 102 1.98 11.43 -2.03
N GLY A 103 3.09 10.79 -2.40
CA GLY A 103 4.44 11.10 -1.96
C GLY A 103 4.91 10.32 -0.73
N ALA A 104 3.99 9.69 0.01
CA ALA A 104 4.33 8.91 1.19
C ALA A 104 4.99 7.57 0.83
N ALA A 105 5.94 7.14 1.66
CA ALA A 105 6.61 5.86 1.54
C ALA A 105 5.87 4.77 2.32
N TRP A 106 5.50 3.72 1.60
CA TRP A 106 4.70 2.59 2.08
C TRP A 106 5.39 1.24 1.86
N ALA A 107 6.71 1.24 1.65
CA ALA A 107 7.51 0.02 1.65
C ALA A 107 7.61 -0.55 3.08
N GLU A 108 7.91 -1.84 3.20
CA GLU A 108 7.98 -2.49 4.52
C GLU A 108 9.04 -1.88 5.44
N GLY A 109 10.12 -1.35 4.86
CA GLY A 109 11.17 -0.67 5.62
C GLY A 109 10.71 0.64 6.27
N ASP A 110 9.60 1.22 5.79
CA ASP A 110 9.07 2.50 6.27
C ASP A 110 7.89 2.32 7.23
N VAL A 111 6.98 1.39 6.90
CA VAL A 111 5.70 1.23 7.62
C VAL A 111 5.44 -0.18 8.15
N GLY A 112 6.39 -1.10 7.98
CA GLY A 112 6.21 -2.52 8.27
C GLY A 112 5.22 -3.16 7.30
N THR A 113 4.54 -4.22 7.72
CA THR A 113 3.60 -4.96 6.86
C THR A 113 2.46 -4.09 6.39
N SER A 114 2.53 -3.72 5.11
CA SER A 114 1.52 -3.05 4.33
C SER A 114 1.32 -3.82 3.01
N ALA A 115 0.14 -3.72 2.39
CA ALA A 115 -0.06 -4.39 1.11
C ALA A 115 0.92 -3.89 0.02
N PRO A 116 1.12 -2.57 -0.20
CA PRO A 116 2.08 -2.08 -1.20
C PRO A 116 3.51 -2.58 -0.96
N GLY A 117 4.01 -2.44 0.27
CA GLY A 117 5.36 -2.87 0.62
C GLY A 117 5.55 -4.38 0.53
N THR A 118 4.58 -5.15 1.01
CA THR A 118 4.66 -6.62 0.98
C THR A 118 4.59 -7.15 -0.45
N ALA A 119 3.75 -6.55 -1.30
CA ALA A 119 3.65 -6.92 -2.71
C ALA A 119 4.97 -6.73 -3.46
N LEU A 120 5.70 -5.63 -3.17
CA LEU A 120 7.04 -5.39 -3.68
C LEU A 120 8.05 -6.41 -3.13
N ALA A 121 8.04 -6.66 -1.83
CA ALA A 121 8.97 -7.57 -1.16
C ALA A 121 8.88 -9.01 -1.68
N ILE A 122 7.66 -9.48 -2.01
CA ILE A 122 7.45 -10.84 -2.53
C ILE A 122 7.36 -10.90 -4.07
N GLY A 123 7.35 -9.74 -4.74
CA GLY A 123 7.20 -9.65 -6.19
C GLY A 123 5.86 -10.17 -6.73
N GLY A 124 4.79 -10.16 -5.93
CA GLY A 124 3.51 -10.79 -6.25
C GLY A 124 2.31 -10.20 -5.51
N GLY A 125 1.11 -10.62 -5.90
CA GLY A 125 -0.15 -10.15 -5.31
C GLY A 125 -0.32 -10.60 -3.87
N VAL A 126 -0.77 -9.70 -3.00
CA VAL A 126 -1.02 -9.98 -1.59
C VAL A 126 -2.21 -9.19 -1.07
N GLN A 127 -2.87 -9.76 -0.07
CA GLN A 127 -3.86 -9.07 0.73
C GLN A 127 -3.45 -9.10 2.19
N ILE A 128 -3.51 -7.96 2.87
CA ILE A 128 -3.21 -7.75 4.28
C ILE A 128 -4.48 -7.19 4.94
N ARG A 129 -4.91 -7.78 6.06
CA ARG A 129 -6.18 -7.42 6.70
C ARG A 129 -6.01 -7.26 8.20
N GLY A 130 -6.62 -6.23 8.78
CA GLY A 130 -6.77 -6.17 10.23
C GLY A 130 -5.43 -6.15 10.95
N ASP A 131 -5.33 -7.01 11.96
CA ASP A 131 -4.13 -7.25 12.76
C ASP A 131 -2.93 -7.81 11.98
N GLU A 132 -3.05 -8.12 10.70
CA GLU A 132 -1.89 -8.48 9.88
C GLU A 132 -1.02 -7.28 9.52
N HIS A 133 -1.58 -6.06 9.58
CA HIS A 133 -0.78 -4.84 9.51
C HIS A 133 0.14 -4.74 10.71
N TYR A 134 1.40 -4.39 10.45
CA TYR A 134 2.39 -4.23 11.52
C TYR A 134 2.10 -2.97 12.34
N ALA A 135 1.89 -1.83 11.66
CA ALA A 135 1.53 -0.58 12.29
C ALA A 135 0.08 -0.62 12.83
N PHE A 136 -0.11 -0.20 14.08
CA PHE A 136 -1.41 -0.27 14.74
C PHE A 136 -2.46 0.64 14.11
N GLU A 137 -2.04 1.81 13.64
CA GLU A 137 -2.92 2.79 13.00
C GLU A 137 -3.56 2.27 11.71
N VAL A 138 -2.93 1.30 11.05
CA VAL A 138 -3.40 0.73 9.77
C VAL A 138 -4.34 -0.45 9.97
N LYS A 139 -4.42 -1.02 11.19
CA LYS A 139 -5.25 -2.20 11.48
C LYS A 139 -6.74 -2.08 11.13
N PRO A 140 -7.40 -0.91 11.13
CA PRO A 140 -8.78 -0.79 10.66
C PRO A 140 -8.97 -1.11 9.16
N TRP A 141 -7.88 -1.22 8.39
CA TRP A 141 -7.93 -1.37 6.94
C TRP A 141 -7.78 -2.82 6.47
N SER A 142 -8.29 -3.07 5.27
CA SER A 142 -8.03 -4.29 4.50
C SER A 142 -7.51 -3.87 3.13
N CYS A 143 -6.26 -4.20 2.83
CA CYS A 143 -5.55 -3.72 1.67
C CYS A 143 -5.16 -4.89 0.76
N THR A 144 -5.28 -4.68 -0.55
CA THR A 144 -4.81 -5.62 -1.58
C THR A 144 -3.86 -4.86 -2.50
N ALA A 145 -2.75 -5.48 -2.87
CA ALA A 145 -1.80 -4.90 -3.80
C ALA A 145 -1.21 -5.99 -4.70
N VAL A 146 -0.85 -5.60 -5.91
CA VAL A 146 -0.15 -6.44 -6.88
C VAL A 146 0.87 -5.56 -7.60
N PRO A 147 2.12 -6.03 -7.80
CA PRO A 147 3.06 -5.30 -8.62
C PRO A 147 2.63 -5.37 -10.09
N VAL A 148 2.68 -4.23 -10.77
CA VAL A 148 2.62 -4.18 -12.24
C VAL A 148 4.04 -4.31 -12.75
N ARG A 149 4.26 -5.03 -13.85
CA ARG A 149 5.58 -5.21 -14.43
C ARG A 149 5.61 -4.67 -15.85
N ASP A 150 6.73 -4.08 -16.21
CA ASP A 150 7.05 -3.76 -17.58
C ASP A 150 7.09 -5.08 -18.39
N PRO A 151 6.35 -5.18 -19.51
CA PRO A 151 6.26 -6.41 -20.29
C PRO A 151 7.54 -6.73 -21.07
N GLU A 152 8.42 -5.76 -21.30
CA GLU A 152 9.68 -5.92 -22.02
C GLU A 152 10.83 -6.27 -21.06
N THR A 153 10.93 -5.57 -19.93
CA THR A 153 12.04 -5.75 -18.98
C THR A 153 11.73 -6.69 -17.82
N GLY A 154 10.45 -6.89 -17.49
CA GLY A 154 10.00 -7.65 -16.32
C GLY A 154 10.20 -6.92 -14.98
N GLU A 155 10.76 -5.71 -15.01
CA GLU A 155 10.91 -4.84 -13.84
C GLU A 155 9.55 -4.34 -13.35
N ILE A 156 9.45 -4.01 -12.07
CA ILE A 156 8.25 -3.41 -11.46
C ILE A 156 8.26 -1.91 -11.74
#